data_AF-A0A8T3PIX2-F1
#
_entry.id   AF-A0A8T3PIX2-F1
#
_cell.length_a   1.000
_cell.length_b   1.000
_cell.length_c   1.000
_cell.angle_alpha   90.00
_cell.angle_beta   90.00
_cell.angle_gamma   90.00
#
_symmetry.space_group_name_H-M   'P 1'
#
loop_
_entity.id
_entity.type
_entity.pdbx_description
1 polymer ?
#
loop_
_entity_poly.entity_id
_entity_poly.type
_entity_poly.pdbx_seq_one_letter_code
_entity_poly.pdbx_strand_id
1 'polypeptide(L)'
;MKKLVMLVTAGAIAGLIFAYREMSKEMEMEGEKPVVTPSRAERGTNGEVALTLDADTQKRIQLRVEPLVAATLPLEHVGFGRALDPAPLAALVAEMAATQTALTASSKEFKRVKALRAEGENASVRAVEAAEAAARHDQLAVRSIRDRLELAWGKAIAQQPDLAGFVRSLVAQEAALVRVDLPAGERVHSSPAGARLVILSEADPVAAQVLGAAPNANPEMQGEAFLLLVKPKPARLASGIAVTAYLQLSGEALRGVVVPREATLRAVGKAWVYVQTENERFARREIALDHPATNGWFVGSTLAPNDRVVVSGAQTLLSEELKSQIRLVE
;
A
#
# COMPACT_ATOMS: atom_id res chain seq x y z
N MET A 1 -86.43 33.15 18.91
CA MET A 1 -85.37 32.14 18.67
C MET A 1 -84.02 32.72 18.24
N LYS A 2 -83.91 33.85 17.52
CA LYS A 2 -82.61 34.42 17.11
C LYS A 2 -81.69 34.96 18.24
N LYS A 3 -82.25 35.48 19.35
CA LYS A 3 -81.43 36.04 20.46
C LYS A 3 -80.75 34.98 21.34
N LEU A 4 -81.32 33.77 21.42
CA LEU A 4 -80.76 32.68 22.24
C LEU A 4 -79.56 32.00 21.54
N VAL A 5 -79.60 31.90 20.21
CA VAL A 5 -78.51 31.32 19.40
C VAL A 5 -77.25 32.20 19.46
N MET A 6 -77.40 33.53 19.44
CA MET A 6 -76.27 34.47 19.49
C MET A 6 -75.48 34.41 20.82
N LEU A 7 -76.19 34.16 21.93
CA LEU A 7 -75.61 34.12 23.27
C LEU A 7 -74.82 32.82 23.49
N VAL A 8 -75.30 31.70 22.94
CA VAL A 8 -74.61 30.41 22.97
C VAL A 8 -73.36 30.43 22.09
N THR A 9 -73.41 31.08 20.91
CA THR A 9 -72.23 31.22 20.05
C THR A 9 -71.15 32.13 20.66
N ALA A 10 -71.54 33.20 21.36
CA ALA A 10 -70.57 34.07 22.03
C ALA A 10 -69.87 33.37 23.21
N GLY A 11 -70.61 32.56 23.98
CA GLY A 11 -70.04 31.75 25.05
C GLY A 11 -69.07 30.68 24.55
N ALA A 12 -69.37 30.03 23.42
CA ALA A 12 -68.49 29.03 22.81
C ALA A 12 -67.18 29.63 22.27
N ILE A 13 -67.24 30.83 21.67
CA ILE A 13 -66.06 31.55 21.19
C ILE A 13 -65.19 32.02 22.36
N ALA A 14 -65.79 32.54 23.44
CA ALA A 14 -65.05 32.93 24.64
C ALA A 14 -64.37 31.73 25.32
N GLY A 15 -65.04 30.58 25.37
CA GLY A 15 -64.48 29.32 25.89
C GLY A 15 -63.30 28.81 25.05
N LEU A 16 -63.40 28.90 23.71
CA LEU A 16 -62.31 28.52 22.80
C LEU A 16 -61.09 29.46 22.93
N ILE A 17 -61.30 30.76 23.09
CA ILE A 17 -60.21 31.73 23.28
C ILE A 17 -59.53 31.51 24.65
N PHE A 18 -60.30 31.19 25.68
CA PHE A 18 -59.76 30.88 27.01
C PHE A 18 -58.96 29.56 26.98
N ALA A 19 -59.49 28.51 26.36
CA ALA A 19 -58.79 27.24 26.18
C ALA A 19 -57.50 27.40 25.35
N TYR A 20 -57.53 28.22 24.30
CA TYR A 20 -56.35 28.50 23.49
C TYR A 20 -55.28 29.28 24.28
N ARG A 21 -55.67 30.25 25.13
CA ARG A 21 -54.71 30.99 25.97
C ARG A 21 -54.10 30.13 27.07
N GLU A 22 -54.86 29.23 27.66
CA GLU A 22 -54.34 28.35 28.72
C GLU A 22 -53.44 27.26 28.12
N MET A 23 -53.80 26.71 26.96
CA MET A 23 -52.95 25.77 26.21
C MET A 23 -51.67 26.45 25.69
N SER A 24 -51.72 27.74 25.31
CA SER A 24 -50.52 28.50 24.95
C SER A 24 -49.59 28.78 26.13
N LYS A 25 -50.14 28.95 27.34
CA LYS A 25 -49.34 29.10 28.56
C LYS A 25 -48.70 27.79 29.01
N GLU A 26 -49.40 26.67 28.83
CA GLU A 26 -48.81 25.33 29.06
C GLU A 26 -47.70 25.03 28.04
N MET A 27 -47.89 25.37 26.76
CA MET A 27 -46.86 25.20 25.73
C MET A 27 -45.63 26.12 25.94
N GLU A 28 -45.79 27.31 26.52
CA GLU A 28 -44.65 28.17 26.90
C GLU A 28 -43.90 27.65 28.13
N MET A 29 -44.55 26.89 29.02
CA MET A 29 -43.92 26.30 30.21
C MET A 29 -43.28 24.93 29.97
N GLU A 30 -43.66 24.22 28.90
CA GLU A 30 -43.10 22.93 28.46
C GLU A 30 -42.10 23.05 27.30
N GLY A 31 -41.55 24.25 27.06
CA GLY A 31 -40.31 24.37 26.30
C GLY A 31 -39.20 23.64 27.06
N GLU A 32 -38.85 22.42 26.62
CA GLU A 32 -37.64 21.72 27.06
C GLU A 32 -36.49 22.73 27.04
N LYS A 33 -36.05 23.15 28.23
CA LYS A 33 -34.85 23.97 28.37
C LYS A 33 -33.75 23.23 27.60
N PRO A 34 -33.04 23.89 26.68
CA PRO A 34 -32.01 23.22 25.91
C PRO A 34 -31.09 22.51 26.90
N VAL A 35 -30.88 21.20 26.71
CA VAL A 35 -29.88 20.46 27.45
C VAL A 35 -28.54 21.09 27.08
N VAL A 36 -28.13 22.10 27.86
CA VAL A 36 -26.80 22.69 27.80
C VAL A 36 -25.87 21.59 28.30
N THR A 37 -25.48 20.72 27.37
CA THR A 37 -24.41 19.77 27.61
C THR A 37 -23.17 20.63 27.81
N PRO A 38 -22.54 20.65 29.01
CA PRO A 38 -21.34 21.44 29.21
C PRO A 38 -20.34 21.04 28.12
N SER A 39 -19.75 22.02 27.43
CA SER A 39 -18.83 21.77 26.32
C SER A 39 -17.73 20.83 26.80
N ARG A 40 -17.82 19.56 26.39
CA ARG A 40 -16.83 18.52 26.74
C ARG A 40 -15.53 18.67 25.96
N ALA A 41 -15.42 19.68 25.10
CA ALA A 41 -14.28 19.93 24.23
C ALA A 41 -13.58 21.24 24.60
N GLU A 42 -12.27 21.15 24.85
CA GLU A 42 -11.36 22.28 25.04
C GLU A 42 -10.41 22.36 23.85
N ARG A 43 -10.20 23.57 23.32
CA ARG A 43 -9.33 23.79 22.15
C ARG A 43 -7.93 24.20 22.59
N GLY A 44 -6.92 23.44 22.15
CA GLY A 44 -5.51 23.79 22.27
C GLY A 44 -5.07 24.81 21.21
N THR A 45 -3.90 25.40 21.41
CA THR A 45 -3.34 26.48 20.55
C THR A 45 -3.02 26.05 19.11
N ASN A 46 -2.94 24.75 18.83
CA ASN A 46 -2.51 24.20 17.54
C ASN A 46 -3.61 23.45 16.76
N GLY A 47 -4.89 23.66 17.10
CA GLY A 47 -6.01 22.94 16.47
C GLY A 47 -6.28 21.55 17.06
N GLU A 48 -5.53 21.17 18.09
CA GLU A 48 -5.80 20.02 18.96
C GLU A 48 -7.10 20.27 19.75
N VAL A 49 -7.97 19.28 19.80
CA VAL A 49 -9.18 19.32 20.61
C VAL A 49 -9.07 18.23 21.66
N ALA A 50 -9.14 18.63 22.93
CA ALA A 50 -9.17 17.74 24.07
C ALA A 50 -10.63 17.52 24.48
N LEU A 51 -11.06 16.27 24.56
CA LEU A 51 -12.38 15.87 25.04
C LEU A 51 -12.29 15.28 26.44
N THR A 52 -13.22 15.67 27.30
CA THR A 52 -13.40 15.08 28.62
C THR A 52 -14.63 14.16 28.62
N LEU A 53 -14.43 12.87 28.92
CA LEU A 53 -15.49 11.87 29.05
C LEU A 53 -15.37 11.08 30.34
N ASP A 54 -16.45 11.09 31.12
CA ASP A 54 -16.57 10.34 32.36
C ASP A 54 -16.45 8.82 32.15
N ALA A 55 -15.97 8.12 33.18
CA ALA A 55 -15.73 6.67 33.13
C ALA A 55 -16.98 5.83 32.75
N ASP A 56 -18.19 6.25 33.14
CA ASP A 56 -19.42 5.55 32.82
C ASP A 56 -19.77 5.68 31.33
N THR A 57 -19.55 6.86 30.76
CA THR A 57 -19.67 7.08 29.32
C THR A 57 -18.64 6.28 28.55
N GLN A 58 -17.38 6.24 29.01
CA GLN A 58 -16.34 5.40 28.39
C GLN A 58 -16.73 3.91 28.34
N LYS A 59 -17.27 3.37 29.44
CA LYS A 59 -17.77 1.98 29.49
C LYS A 59 -18.95 1.76 28.55
N ARG A 60 -19.93 2.67 28.55
CA ARG A 60 -21.14 2.59 27.71
C ARG A 60 -20.81 2.59 26.21
N ILE A 61 -19.82 3.37 25.80
CA ILE A 61 -19.37 3.42 24.40
C ILE A 61 -18.31 2.37 24.07
N GLN A 62 -17.98 1.49 25.04
CA GLN A 62 -16.95 0.46 24.93
C GLN A 62 -15.59 1.02 24.46
N LEU A 63 -15.24 2.20 24.95
CA LEU A 63 -14.00 2.88 24.62
C LEU A 63 -12.83 1.99 25.06
N ARG A 64 -11.95 1.66 24.11
CA ARG A 64 -10.72 0.91 24.40
C ARG A 64 -9.50 1.72 24.04
N VAL A 65 -8.52 1.66 24.92
CA VAL A 65 -7.23 2.33 24.80
C VAL A 65 -6.09 1.34 24.93
N GLU A 66 -5.10 1.44 24.06
CA GLU A 66 -3.93 0.56 24.05
C GLU A 66 -2.64 1.39 24.04
N PRO A 67 -1.61 0.98 24.79
CA PRO A 67 -0.31 1.64 24.74
C PRO A 67 0.39 1.35 23.41
N LEU A 68 0.98 2.38 22.81
CA LEU A 68 1.79 2.23 21.61
C LEU A 68 3.11 1.52 21.93
N VAL A 69 3.50 0.61 21.05
CA VAL A 69 4.74 -0.15 21.17
C VAL A 69 5.84 0.55 20.37
N ALA A 70 7.04 0.65 20.97
CA ALA A 70 8.21 1.16 20.27
C ALA A 70 8.52 0.32 19.04
N ALA A 71 8.80 0.99 17.93
CA ALA A 71 9.14 0.36 16.67
C ALA A 71 10.32 1.07 16.02
N THR A 72 11.03 0.34 15.17
CA THR A 72 12.04 0.90 14.28
C THR A 72 11.68 0.61 12.83
N LEU A 73 11.97 1.55 11.95
CA LEU A 73 11.78 1.42 10.52
C LEU A 73 13.13 1.64 9.83
N PRO A 74 13.61 0.72 8.98
CA PRO A 74 14.78 0.98 8.15
C PRO A 74 14.63 2.30 7.37
N LEU A 75 15.74 2.95 7.07
CA LEU A 75 15.69 4.09 6.15
C LEU A 75 15.14 3.60 4.81
N GLU A 76 14.09 4.23 4.32
CA GLU A 76 13.40 3.78 3.12
C GLU A 76 13.25 4.92 2.12
N HIS A 77 13.26 4.56 0.85
CA HIS A 77 13.05 5.47 -0.26
C HIS A 77 11.92 4.96 -1.14
N VAL A 78 11.00 5.85 -1.49
CA VAL A 78 9.74 5.46 -2.14
C VAL A 78 9.93 5.43 -3.66
N GLY A 79 9.49 4.33 -4.27
CA GLY A 79 9.40 4.18 -5.71
C GLY A 79 8.04 3.64 -6.13
N PHE A 80 7.73 3.76 -7.41
CA PHE A 80 6.44 3.35 -7.98
C PHE A 80 6.66 2.38 -9.13
N GLY A 81 5.78 1.40 -9.25
CA GLY A 81 6.06 0.29 -10.13
C GLY A 81 4.88 -0.57 -10.49
N ARG A 82 5.17 -1.68 -11.13
CA ARG A 82 4.18 -2.70 -11.50
C ARG A 82 4.78 -4.10 -11.51
N ALA A 83 3.92 -5.08 -11.25
CA ALA A 83 4.24 -6.47 -11.53
C ALA A 83 4.44 -6.68 -13.03
N LEU A 84 5.47 -7.43 -13.40
CA LEU A 84 5.84 -7.71 -14.79
C LEU A 84 5.18 -9.01 -15.28
N ASP A 85 4.90 -9.05 -16.58
CA ASP A 85 4.49 -10.28 -17.26
C ASP A 85 5.71 -11.20 -17.45
N PRO A 86 5.70 -12.44 -16.94
CA PRO A 86 6.81 -13.37 -17.15
C PRO A 86 6.85 -13.97 -18.57
N ALA A 87 5.80 -13.82 -19.39
CA ALA A 87 5.72 -14.47 -20.70
C ALA A 87 6.90 -14.12 -21.65
N PRO A 88 7.34 -12.85 -21.80
CA PRO A 88 8.48 -12.53 -22.66
C PRO A 88 9.81 -13.12 -22.14
N LEU A 89 9.99 -13.20 -20.82
CA LEU A 89 11.14 -13.89 -20.22
C LEU A 89 11.10 -15.38 -20.52
N ALA A 90 9.93 -16.01 -20.33
CA ALA A 90 9.74 -17.43 -20.58
C ALA A 90 10.00 -17.80 -22.05
N ALA A 91 9.56 -16.96 -22.99
CA ALA A 91 9.81 -17.14 -24.41
C ALA A 91 11.32 -17.11 -24.74
N LEU A 92 12.07 -16.13 -24.22
CA LEU A 92 13.52 -16.04 -24.41
C LEU A 92 14.26 -17.26 -23.83
N VAL A 93 13.85 -17.74 -22.65
CA VAL A 93 14.47 -18.92 -22.03
C VAL A 93 14.17 -20.20 -22.80
N ALA A 94 12.96 -20.34 -23.34
CA ALA A 94 12.62 -21.47 -24.22
C ALA A 94 13.42 -21.42 -25.54
N GLU A 95 13.55 -20.23 -26.16
CA GLU A 95 14.35 -20.02 -27.37
C GLU A 95 15.84 -20.33 -27.11
N MET A 96 16.37 -19.93 -25.95
CA MET A 96 17.74 -20.25 -25.53
C MET A 96 17.96 -21.76 -25.42
N ALA A 97 17.01 -22.49 -24.81
CA ALA A 97 17.10 -23.95 -24.68
C ALA A 97 17.09 -24.65 -26.04
N ALA A 98 16.22 -24.22 -26.96
CA ALA A 98 16.16 -24.76 -28.33
C ALA A 98 17.47 -24.49 -29.10
N THR A 99 17.98 -23.26 -29.03
CA THR A 99 19.21 -22.84 -29.72
C THR A 99 20.44 -23.55 -29.16
N GLN A 100 20.49 -23.77 -27.85
CA GLN A 100 21.57 -24.54 -27.22
C GLN A 100 21.56 -26.01 -27.66
N THR A 101 20.38 -26.58 -27.88
CA THR A 101 20.22 -27.94 -28.42
C THR A 101 20.73 -28.00 -29.86
N ALA A 102 20.36 -27.03 -30.70
CA ALA A 102 20.86 -26.92 -32.07
C ALA A 102 22.39 -26.80 -32.12
N LEU A 103 22.99 -25.91 -31.32
CA LEU A 103 24.44 -25.77 -31.20
C LEU A 103 25.12 -27.07 -30.77
N THR A 104 24.52 -27.80 -29.83
CA THR A 104 25.06 -29.08 -29.37
C THR A 104 25.07 -30.12 -30.51
N ALA A 105 24.01 -30.17 -31.32
CA ALA A 105 23.92 -31.05 -32.47
C ALA A 105 24.92 -30.68 -33.58
N SER A 106 24.94 -29.41 -34.01
CA SER A 106 25.85 -28.93 -35.05
C SER A 106 27.32 -29.01 -34.64
N SER A 107 27.65 -28.76 -33.37
CA SER A 107 29.01 -28.93 -32.84
C SER A 107 29.47 -30.38 -32.86
N LYS A 108 28.58 -31.34 -32.52
CA LYS A 108 28.90 -32.77 -32.58
C LYS A 108 29.09 -33.23 -34.03
N GLU A 109 28.24 -32.76 -34.93
CA GLU A 109 28.34 -33.07 -36.36
C GLU A 109 29.63 -32.54 -36.98
N PHE A 110 29.99 -31.27 -36.71
CA PHE A 110 31.26 -30.71 -37.15
C PHE A 110 32.46 -31.53 -36.66
N LYS A 111 32.47 -31.91 -35.38
CA LYS A 111 33.52 -32.78 -34.82
C LYS A 111 33.60 -34.13 -35.54
N ARG A 112 32.45 -34.76 -35.82
CA ARG A 112 32.35 -36.05 -36.50
C ARG A 112 32.86 -35.98 -37.95
N VAL A 113 32.39 -35.01 -38.73
CA VAL A 113 32.77 -34.86 -40.15
C VAL A 113 34.24 -34.46 -40.28
N LYS A 114 34.74 -33.64 -39.36
CA LYS A 114 36.17 -33.28 -39.29
C LYS A 114 37.05 -34.51 -38.99
N ALA A 115 36.64 -35.37 -38.07
CA ALA A 115 37.35 -36.61 -37.77
C ALA A 115 37.37 -37.57 -38.98
N LEU A 116 36.23 -37.77 -39.65
CA LEU A 116 36.14 -38.60 -40.87
C LEU A 116 37.02 -38.10 -42.02
N ARG A 117 37.17 -36.78 -42.17
CA ARG A 117 38.11 -36.21 -43.15
C ARG A 117 39.56 -36.52 -42.77
N ALA A 118 39.92 -36.38 -41.49
CA ALA A 118 41.27 -36.65 -41.00
C ALA A 118 41.64 -38.14 -41.09
N GLU A 119 40.66 -39.02 -40.85
CA GLU A 119 40.79 -40.48 -40.94
C GLU A 119 40.50 -40.97 -42.37
N GLY A 120 41.39 -40.61 -43.31
CA GLY A 120 41.38 -41.20 -44.65
C GLY A 120 40.50 -40.50 -45.69
N GLU A 121 40.26 -39.18 -45.54
CA GLU A 121 39.50 -38.38 -46.51
C GLU A 121 38.06 -38.84 -46.78
N ASN A 122 37.46 -39.58 -45.85
CA ASN A 122 36.12 -40.18 -45.98
C ASN A 122 34.97 -39.14 -45.97
N ALA A 123 35.27 -37.86 -45.75
CA ALA A 123 34.34 -36.74 -45.93
C ALA A 123 34.92 -35.75 -46.94
N SER A 124 34.07 -35.01 -47.67
CA SER A 124 34.53 -33.96 -48.58
C SER A 124 34.92 -32.68 -47.81
N VAL A 125 35.82 -31.88 -48.37
CA VAL A 125 36.18 -30.55 -47.82
C VAL A 125 34.93 -29.68 -47.66
N ARG A 126 34.06 -29.66 -48.68
CA ARG A 126 32.77 -28.96 -48.66
C ARG A 126 31.88 -29.39 -47.48
N ALA A 127 31.86 -30.68 -47.14
CA ALA A 127 31.07 -31.17 -46.01
C ALA A 127 31.62 -30.66 -44.66
N VAL A 128 32.95 -30.62 -44.49
CA VAL A 128 33.59 -30.05 -43.30
C VAL A 128 33.28 -28.55 -43.19
N GLU A 129 33.43 -27.79 -44.27
CA GLU A 129 33.14 -26.36 -44.32
C GLU A 129 31.66 -26.05 -44.02
N ALA A 130 30.73 -26.83 -44.57
CA ALA A 130 29.31 -26.67 -44.30
C ALA A 130 28.97 -26.97 -42.83
N ALA A 131 29.53 -28.04 -42.25
CA ALA A 131 29.32 -28.37 -40.84
C ALA A 131 29.95 -27.32 -39.91
N GLU A 132 31.11 -26.76 -40.27
CA GLU A 132 31.72 -25.65 -39.54
C GLU A 132 30.85 -24.40 -39.58
N ALA A 133 30.35 -24.03 -40.77
CA ALA A 133 29.47 -22.87 -40.93
C ALA A 133 28.19 -23.01 -40.10
N ALA A 134 27.58 -24.20 -40.08
CA ALA A 134 26.41 -24.49 -39.25
C ALA A 134 26.72 -24.37 -37.74
N ALA A 135 27.83 -24.95 -37.27
CA ALA A 135 28.23 -24.84 -35.86
C ALA A 135 28.52 -23.39 -35.45
N ARG A 136 29.19 -22.61 -36.30
CA ARG A 136 29.46 -21.19 -36.06
C ARG A 136 28.17 -20.37 -36.05
N HIS A 137 27.24 -20.63 -36.97
CA HIS A 137 25.92 -20.00 -37.00
C HIS A 137 25.18 -20.20 -35.69
N ASP A 138 25.06 -21.45 -35.23
CA ASP A 138 24.31 -21.76 -34.00
C ASP A 138 25.00 -21.19 -32.75
N GLN A 139 26.33 -21.07 -32.76
CA GLN A 139 27.07 -20.43 -31.68
C GLN A 139 26.75 -18.93 -31.58
N LEU A 140 26.68 -18.25 -32.74
CA LEU A 140 26.26 -16.85 -32.80
C LEU A 140 24.80 -16.68 -32.39
N ALA A 141 23.93 -17.62 -32.76
CA ALA A 141 22.54 -17.62 -32.34
C ALA A 141 22.41 -17.70 -30.81
N VAL A 142 23.10 -18.63 -30.14
CA VAL A 142 23.12 -18.72 -28.66
C VAL A 142 23.59 -17.42 -28.03
N ARG A 143 24.66 -16.82 -28.58
CA ARG A 143 25.18 -15.53 -28.09
C ARG A 143 24.14 -14.42 -28.23
N SER A 144 23.46 -14.35 -29.37
CA SER A 144 22.39 -13.39 -29.61
C SER A 144 21.24 -13.51 -28.60
N ILE A 145 20.79 -14.74 -28.27
CA ILE A 145 19.74 -14.93 -27.25
C ILE A 145 20.20 -14.43 -25.89
N ARG A 146 21.44 -14.76 -25.50
CA ARG A 146 22.01 -14.32 -24.22
C ARG A 146 22.09 -12.81 -24.13
N ASP A 147 22.55 -12.14 -25.18
CA ASP A 147 22.64 -10.69 -25.24
C ASP A 147 21.23 -10.06 -25.16
N ARG A 148 20.24 -10.61 -25.86
CA ARG A 148 18.84 -10.19 -25.76
C ARG A 148 18.29 -10.34 -24.34
N LEU A 149 18.62 -11.44 -23.65
CA LEU A 149 18.19 -11.70 -22.28
C LEU A 149 18.79 -10.68 -21.30
N GLU A 150 20.09 -10.40 -21.39
CA GLU A 150 20.76 -9.41 -20.54
C GLU A 150 20.24 -7.99 -20.80
N LEU A 151 20.00 -7.61 -22.06
CA LEU A 151 19.48 -6.29 -22.42
C LEU A 151 18.03 -6.08 -21.96
N ALA A 152 17.19 -7.12 -22.04
CA ALA A 152 15.78 -7.01 -21.69
C ALA A 152 15.52 -7.12 -20.18
N TRP A 153 16.24 -8.01 -19.48
CA TRP A 153 15.95 -8.41 -18.10
C TRP A 153 17.11 -8.20 -17.11
N GLY A 154 18.28 -7.77 -17.61
CA GLY A 154 19.44 -7.48 -16.79
C GLY A 154 20.22 -8.74 -16.42
N LYS A 155 21.48 -8.52 -16.03
CA LYS A 155 22.42 -9.61 -15.68
C LYS A 155 21.95 -10.45 -14.50
N ALA A 156 21.33 -9.82 -13.49
CA ALA A 156 20.86 -10.50 -12.29
C ALA A 156 19.83 -11.60 -12.59
N ILE A 157 18.97 -11.40 -13.60
CA ILE A 157 18.04 -12.43 -14.06
C ILE A 157 18.73 -13.37 -15.06
N ALA A 158 19.44 -12.82 -16.05
CA ALA A 158 20.05 -13.60 -17.11
C ALA A 158 21.07 -14.64 -16.62
N GLN A 159 21.72 -14.38 -15.49
CA GLN A 159 22.78 -15.21 -14.91
C GLN A 159 22.31 -16.01 -13.69
N GLN A 160 21.00 -16.16 -13.48
CA GLN A 160 20.46 -17.04 -12.45
C GLN A 160 20.98 -18.48 -12.63
N PRO A 161 21.53 -19.13 -11.58
CA PRO A 161 22.08 -20.49 -11.69
C PRO A 161 21.09 -21.52 -12.22
N ASP A 162 19.83 -21.45 -11.79
CA ASP A 162 18.72 -22.23 -12.32
C ASP A 162 17.68 -21.30 -12.95
N LEU A 163 18.06 -20.64 -14.05
CA LEU A 163 17.17 -19.74 -14.78
C LEU A 163 15.88 -20.44 -15.24
N ALA A 164 15.95 -21.71 -15.64
CA ALA A 164 14.78 -22.46 -16.06
C ALA A 164 13.81 -22.70 -14.89
N GLY A 165 14.31 -23.07 -13.71
CA GLY A 165 13.52 -23.19 -12.48
C GLY A 165 12.97 -21.85 -12.00
N PHE A 166 13.76 -20.79 -12.10
CA PHE A 166 13.30 -19.43 -11.81
C PHE A 166 12.09 -19.06 -12.68
N VAL A 167 12.18 -19.22 -14.00
CA VAL A 167 11.06 -18.96 -14.92
C VAL A 167 9.85 -19.85 -14.62
N ARG A 168 10.07 -21.15 -14.35
CA ARG A 168 8.96 -22.04 -13.95
C ARG A 168 8.22 -21.54 -12.72
N SER A 169 8.94 -21.02 -11.70
CA SER A 169 8.30 -20.46 -10.50
C SER A 169 7.46 -19.21 -10.79
N LEU A 170 7.84 -18.40 -11.78
CA LEU A 170 7.06 -17.24 -12.22
C LEU A 170 5.80 -17.67 -12.99
N VAL A 171 5.94 -18.63 -13.91
CA VAL A 171 4.82 -19.18 -14.70
C VAL A 171 3.82 -19.91 -13.80
N ALA A 172 4.31 -20.65 -12.81
CA ALA A 172 3.48 -21.31 -11.79
C ALA A 172 2.85 -20.33 -10.79
N GLN A 173 3.15 -19.03 -10.89
CA GLN A 173 2.70 -17.98 -9.98
C GLN A 173 3.12 -18.19 -8.52
N GLU A 174 4.21 -18.91 -8.27
CA GLU A 174 4.81 -19.05 -6.94
C GLU A 174 5.62 -17.81 -6.56
N ALA A 175 6.14 -17.11 -7.58
CA ALA A 175 6.86 -15.86 -7.45
C ALA A 175 6.36 -14.84 -8.49
N ALA A 176 6.65 -13.56 -8.24
CA ALA A 176 6.38 -12.48 -9.18
C ALA A 176 7.59 -11.56 -9.32
N LEU A 177 7.82 -11.09 -10.54
CA LEU A 177 8.77 -10.02 -10.83
C LEU A 177 8.04 -8.68 -10.77
N VAL A 178 8.69 -7.69 -10.18
CA VAL A 178 8.17 -6.33 -10.06
C VAL A 178 9.26 -5.38 -10.54
N ARG A 179 8.89 -4.43 -11.39
CA ARG A 179 9.74 -3.28 -11.70
C ARG A 179 9.29 -2.10 -10.87
N VAL A 180 10.23 -1.41 -10.25
CA VAL A 180 10.02 -0.17 -9.52
C VAL A 180 10.92 0.90 -10.11
N ASP A 181 10.33 2.04 -10.45
CA ASP A 181 11.02 3.23 -10.91
C ASP A 181 10.97 4.30 -9.79
N LEU A 182 12.09 4.97 -9.56
CA LEU A 182 12.16 6.13 -8.68
C LEU A 182 11.56 7.37 -9.36
N PRO A 183 11.12 8.38 -8.58
CA PRO A 183 10.73 9.67 -9.13
C PRO A 183 11.84 10.30 -9.99
N ALA A 184 11.44 11.08 -10.98
CA ALA A 184 12.39 11.72 -11.90
C ALA A 184 13.40 12.60 -11.14
N GLY A 185 14.69 12.41 -11.44
CA GLY A 185 15.78 13.13 -10.78
C GLY A 185 16.27 12.50 -9.47
N GLU A 186 15.53 11.55 -8.90
CA GLU A 186 15.95 10.80 -7.71
C GLU A 186 16.84 9.62 -8.11
N ARG A 187 17.84 9.35 -7.26
CA ARG A 187 18.80 8.25 -7.41
C ARG A 187 19.21 7.76 -6.04
N VAL A 188 19.52 6.47 -5.97
CA VAL A 188 20.02 5.87 -4.73
C VAL A 188 21.49 5.52 -4.90
N HIS A 189 22.34 6.06 -4.02
CA HIS A 189 23.80 5.89 -4.10
C HIS A 189 24.32 4.48 -3.75
N SER A 190 23.45 3.62 -3.22
CA SER A 190 23.78 2.25 -2.82
C SER A 190 22.66 1.29 -3.22
N SER A 191 22.99 0.06 -3.63
CA SER A 191 21.96 -0.93 -3.92
C SER A 191 21.08 -1.15 -2.68
N PRO A 192 19.75 -1.02 -2.79
CA PRO A 192 18.87 -1.28 -1.67
C PRO A 192 19.05 -2.72 -1.15
N ALA A 193 19.03 -2.90 0.17
CA ALA A 193 19.23 -4.20 0.82
C ALA A 193 18.00 -5.11 0.70
N GLY A 194 16.83 -4.50 0.52
CA GLY A 194 15.54 -5.16 0.40
C GLY A 194 14.47 -4.14 0.03
N ALA A 195 13.23 -4.61 -0.10
CA ALA A 195 12.10 -3.73 -0.35
C ALA A 195 10.83 -4.25 0.34
N ARG A 196 9.92 -3.34 0.65
CA ARG A 196 8.53 -3.67 1.00
C ARG A 196 7.60 -3.09 -0.04
N LEU A 197 6.64 -3.89 -0.49
CA LEU A 197 5.67 -3.50 -1.50
C LEU A 197 4.32 -3.28 -0.85
N VAL A 198 3.73 -2.12 -1.06
CA VAL A 198 2.34 -1.85 -0.75
C VAL A 198 1.53 -2.07 -2.02
N ILE A 199 0.62 -3.02 -1.94
CA ILE A 199 -0.30 -3.39 -3.01
C ILE A 199 -1.69 -2.97 -2.52
N LEU A 200 -2.44 -2.20 -3.30
CA LEU A 200 -3.73 -1.64 -2.87
C LEU A 200 -4.71 -2.71 -2.38
N SER A 201 -4.61 -3.90 -2.95
CA SER A 201 -5.51 -5.02 -2.71
C SER A 201 -5.08 -5.89 -1.52
N GLU A 202 -3.92 -5.60 -0.91
CA GLU A 202 -3.36 -6.26 0.27
C GLU A 202 -3.39 -5.28 1.47
N ALA A 203 -3.68 -5.80 2.67
CA ALA A 203 -3.76 -4.96 3.86
C ALA A 203 -2.37 -4.56 4.37
N ASP A 204 -1.43 -5.50 4.32
CA ASP A 204 -0.08 -5.34 4.85
C ASP A 204 0.96 -5.27 3.73
N PRO A 205 2.08 -4.56 3.95
CA PRO A 205 3.20 -4.55 3.03
C PRO A 205 3.81 -5.95 2.85
N VAL A 206 4.17 -6.28 1.61
CA VAL A 206 4.77 -7.56 1.24
C VAL A 206 6.28 -7.42 1.07
N ALA A 207 7.06 -8.30 1.67
CA ALA A 207 8.51 -8.30 1.50
C ALA A 207 8.92 -8.67 0.06
N ALA A 208 9.93 -7.98 -0.46
CA ALA A 208 10.49 -8.24 -1.78
C ALA A 208 12.02 -8.20 -1.72
N GLN A 209 12.64 -9.12 -2.46
CA GLN A 209 14.08 -9.16 -2.66
C GLN A 209 14.45 -8.24 -3.82
N VAL A 210 15.50 -7.45 -3.65
CA VAL A 210 16.07 -6.63 -4.73
C VAL A 210 16.99 -7.50 -5.57
N LEU A 211 16.68 -7.67 -6.86
CA LEU A 211 17.54 -8.41 -7.80
C LEU A 211 18.65 -7.51 -8.36
N GLY A 212 18.38 -6.21 -8.49
CA GLY A 212 19.35 -5.21 -8.96
C GLY A 212 18.68 -4.11 -9.78
N ALA A 213 19.49 -3.25 -10.38
CA ALA A 213 19.00 -2.21 -11.27
C ALA A 213 18.36 -2.80 -12.53
N ALA A 214 17.28 -2.17 -13.00
CA ALA A 214 16.65 -2.51 -14.27
C ALA A 214 17.56 -2.05 -15.43
N PRO A 215 17.72 -2.87 -16.49
CA PRO A 215 18.66 -2.57 -17.58
C PRO A 215 18.17 -1.46 -18.53
N ASN A 216 16.89 -1.11 -18.48
CA ASN A 216 16.23 -0.17 -19.38
C ASN A 216 15.39 0.85 -18.58
N ALA A 217 15.25 2.05 -19.13
CA ALA A 217 14.44 3.11 -18.54
C ALA A 217 12.96 2.98 -18.94
N ASN A 218 12.07 3.41 -18.05
CA ASN A 218 10.67 3.62 -18.37
C ASN A 218 10.50 5.05 -18.93
N PRO A 219 10.03 5.23 -20.18
CA PRO A 219 9.91 6.56 -20.78
C PRO A 219 9.00 7.53 -20.02
N GLU A 220 8.04 7.00 -19.26
CA GLU A 220 7.08 7.81 -18.49
C GLU A 220 7.65 8.31 -17.16
N MET A 221 8.49 7.50 -16.51
CA MET A 221 9.05 7.82 -15.18
C MET A 221 10.43 8.45 -15.26
N GLN A 222 11.25 8.03 -16.24
CA GLN A 222 12.61 8.53 -16.51
C GLN A 222 13.58 8.50 -15.30
N GLY A 223 13.24 7.80 -14.22
CA GLY A 223 14.07 7.61 -13.03
C GLY A 223 14.91 6.33 -13.07
N GLU A 224 15.83 6.21 -12.11
CA GLU A 224 16.52 4.95 -11.84
C GLU A 224 15.49 3.88 -11.44
N ALA A 225 15.71 2.63 -11.86
CA ALA A 225 14.75 1.57 -11.66
C ALA A 225 15.40 0.29 -11.15
N PHE A 226 14.64 -0.50 -10.42
CA PHE A 226 15.06 -1.77 -9.83
C PHE A 226 14.11 -2.89 -10.21
N LEU A 227 14.67 -4.08 -10.39
CA LEU A 227 13.92 -5.33 -10.51
C LEU A 227 13.88 -5.99 -9.14
N LEU A 228 12.67 -6.34 -8.72
CA LEU A 228 12.39 -6.97 -7.44
C LEU A 228 11.73 -8.34 -7.66
N LEU A 229 11.99 -9.26 -6.74
CA LEU A 229 11.37 -10.58 -6.68
C LEU A 229 10.50 -10.68 -5.44
N VAL A 230 9.25 -11.08 -5.62
CA VAL A 230 8.31 -11.38 -4.55
C VAL A 230 8.09 -12.88 -4.48
N LYS A 231 8.38 -13.49 -3.33
CA LYS A 231 8.20 -14.93 -3.09
C LYS A 231 7.91 -15.18 -1.60
N PRO A 232 6.78 -15.83 -1.23
CA PRO A 232 5.71 -16.28 -2.11
C PRO A 232 4.95 -15.10 -2.73
N LYS A 233 4.41 -15.31 -3.94
CA LYS A 233 3.57 -14.32 -4.61
C LYS A 233 2.21 -14.17 -3.89
N PRO A 234 1.80 -12.94 -3.50
CA PRO A 234 0.43 -12.69 -3.04
C PRO A 234 -0.59 -12.96 -4.15
N ALA A 235 -1.73 -13.57 -3.81
CA ALA A 235 -2.76 -13.94 -4.79
C ALA A 235 -3.24 -12.75 -5.64
N ARG A 236 -3.23 -11.54 -5.07
CA ARG A 236 -3.74 -10.33 -5.72
C ARG A 236 -2.69 -9.54 -6.50
N LEU A 237 -1.44 -10.00 -6.52
CA LEU A 237 -0.35 -9.39 -7.30
C LEU A 237 -0.35 -9.94 -8.74
N ALA A 238 -1.40 -9.66 -9.52
CA ALA A 238 -1.44 -10.03 -10.93
C ALA A 238 -0.43 -9.19 -11.76
N SER A 239 -0.03 -9.70 -12.94
CA SER A 239 0.79 -8.92 -13.87
C SER A 239 0.10 -7.59 -14.21
N GLY A 240 0.88 -6.51 -14.30
CA GLY A 240 0.38 -5.15 -14.56
C GLY A 240 -0.17 -4.41 -13.35
N ILE A 241 -0.41 -5.07 -12.21
CA ILE A 241 -0.86 -4.40 -10.98
C ILE A 241 0.19 -3.39 -10.52
N ALA A 242 -0.26 -2.17 -10.26
CA ALA A 242 0.56 -1.10 -9.72
C ALA A 242 0.94 -1.39 -8.25
N VAL A 243 2.16 -1.01 -7.89
CA VAL A 243 2.69 -1.14 -6.53
C VAL A 243 3.43 0.12 -6.13
N THR A 244 3.40 0.42 -4.82
CA THR A 244 4.31 1.38 -4.20
C THR A 244 5.39 0.58 -3.48
N ALA A 245 6.64 0.90 -3.71
CA ALA A 245 7.78 0.21 -3.10
C ALA A 245 8.52 1.12 -2.14
N TYR A 246 8.88 0.57 -0.99
CA TYR A 246 9.72 1.19 0.01
C TYR A 246 11.06 0.46 -0.03
N LEU A 247 12.03 1.03 -0.75
CA LEU A 247 13.36 0.47 -0.94
C LEU A 247 14.20 0.74 0.30
N GLN A 248 14.72 -0.31 0.92
CA GLN A 248 15.48 -0.22 2.18
C GLN A 248 16.92 0.19 1.88
N LEU A 249 17.30 1.36 2.37
CA LEU A 249 18.61 1.96 2.21
C LEU A 249 19.51 1.67 3.40
N SER A 250 20.82 1.76 3.16
CA SER A 250 21.80 1.77 4.24
C SER A 250 21.67 3.07 5.03
N GLY A 251 21.57 3.00 6.36
CA GLY A 251 21.45 4.17 7.22
C GLY A 251 21.00 3.81 8.63
N GLU A 252 20.93 4.81 9.52
CA GLU A 252 20.33 4.62 10.84
C GLU A 252 18.81 4.42 10.68
N ALA A 253 18.27 3.41 11.37
CA ALA A 253 16.84 3.15 11.37
C ALA A 253 16.10 4.29 12.09
N LEU A 254 14.97 4.70 11.52
CA LEU A 254 14.04 5.64 12.14
C LEU A 254 13.43 4.99 13.38
N ARG A 255 13.30 5.77 14.45
CA ARG A 255 12.65 5.34 15.70
C ARG A 255 11.27 5.97 15.79
N GLY A 256 10.31 5.23 16.32
CA GLY A 256 8.93 5.68 16.42
C GLY A 256 8.04 4.61 17.04
N VAL A 257 6.79 4.60 16.61
CA VAL A 257 5.75 3.66 17.04
C VAL A 257 4.94 3.20 15.85
N VAL A 258 4.30 2.02 15.96
CA VAL A 258 3.26 1.61 15.00
C VAL A 258 1.90 1.94 15.59
N VAL A 259 1.17 2.81 14.90
CA VAL A 259 -0.23 3.13 15.21
C VAL A 259 -1.13 2.06 14.58
N PRO A 260 -1.95 1.34 15.38
CA PRO A 260 -2.89 0.36 14.86
C PRO A 260 -3.90 0.98 13.90
N ARG A 261 -4.32 0.20 12.90
CA ARG A 261 -5.27 0.66 11.88
C ARG A 261 -6.60 1.14 12.48
N GLU A 262 -7.06 0.42 13.49
CA GLU A 262 -8.28 0.68 14.24
C GLU A 262 -8.22 1.96 15.09
N ALA A 263 -7.03 2.44 15.45
CA ALA A 263 -6.84 3.72 16.13
C ALA A 263 -6.87 4.92 15.17
N THR A 264 -6.80 4.68 13.87
CA THR A 264 -6.63 5.71 12.86
C THR A 264 -7.99 6.19 12.34
N LEU A 265 -8.21 7.50 12.43
CA LEU A 265 -9.38 8.18 11.90
C LEU A 265 -8.98 9.05 10.70
N ARG A 266 -9.84 9.09 9.68
CA ARG A 266 -9.70 10.02 8.55
C ARG A 266 -10.78 11.08 8.65
N ALA A 267 -10.38 12.33 8.77
CA ALA A 267 -11.29 13.46 8.87
C ALA A 267 -10.65 14.71 8.25
N VAL A 268 -11.44 15.47 7.49
CA VAL A 268 -11.02 16.75 6.87
C VAL A 268 -9.72 16.59 6.04
N GLY A 269 -9.63 15.52 5.24
CA GLY A 269 -8.48 15.25 4.38
C GLY A 269 -7.19 14.81 5.09
N LYS A 270 -7.21 14.65 6.42
CA LYS A 270 -6.07 14.27 7.25
C LYS A 270 -6.34 12.99 8.04
N ALA A 271 -5.27 12.41 8.58
CA ALA A 271 -5.34 11.27 9.48
C ALA A 271 -5.07 11.69 10.93
N TRP A 272 -5.79 11.08 11.86
CA TRP A 272 -5.82 11.47 13.25
C TRP A 272 -5.87 10.24 14.17
N VAL A 273 -5.41 10.42 15.40
CA VAL A 273 -5.61 9.48 16.51
C VAL A 273 -6.11 10.25 17.73
N TYR A 274 -6.84 9.59 18.63
CA TYR A 274 -7.10 10.13 19.97
C TYR A 274 -6.11 9.52 20.96
N VAL A 275 -5.37 10.37 21.65
CA VAL A 275 -4.44 9.99 22.72
C VAL A 275 -5.09 10.28 24.07
N GLN A 276 -5.12 9.30 24.95
CA GLN A 276 -5.54 9.47 26.34
C GLN A 276 -4.42 10.20 27.10
N THR A 277 -4.63 11.48 27.41
CA THR A 277 -3.68 12.30 28.16
C THR A 277 -3.87 12.15 29.67
N GLU A 278 -5.12 11.90 30.09
CA GLU A 278 -5.51 11.62 31.47
C GLU A 278 -6.66 10.59 31.44
N ASN A 279 -7.03 10.00 32.59
CA ASN A 279 -8.04 8.93 32.65
C ASN A 279 -9.35 9.26 31.92
N GLU A 280 -9.77 10.53 31.96
CA GLU A 280 -11.01 11.00 31.33
C GLU A 280 -10.77 11.99 30.19
N ARG A 281 -9.50 12.25 29.81
CA ARG A 281 -9.15 13.29 28.84
C ARG A 281 -8.46 12.72 27.61
N PHE A 282 -8.97 13.09 26.44
CA PHE A 282 -8.56 12.54 25.14
C PHE A 282 -8.24 13.67 24.18
N ALA A 283 -7.00 13.78 23.73
CA ALA A 283 -6.57 14.79 22.77
C ALA A 283 -6.46 14.18 21.36
N ARG A 284 -7.05 14.85 20.36
CA ARG A 284 -6.84 14.47 18.96
C ARG A 284 -5.48 14.95 18.47
N ARG A 285 -4.66 14.04 17.95
CA ARG A 285 -3.36 14.34 17.31
C ARG A 285 -3.37 13.94 15.85
N GLU A 286 -2.77 14.77 15.00
CA GLU A 286 -2.57 14.49 13.58
C GLU A 286 -1.44 13.47 13.40
N ILE A 287 -1.61 12.55 12.47
CA ILE A 287 -0.56 11.59 12.09
C ILE A 287 -0.40 11.54 10.57
N ALA A 288 0.83 11.28 10.13
CA ALA A 288 1.14 10.99 8.74
C ALA A 288 0.98 9.49 8.46
N LEU A 289 0.49 9.12 7.28
CA LEU A 289 0.27 7.73 6.86
C LEU A 289 1.28 7.28 5.79
N ASP A 290 2.45 7.93 5.75
CA ASP A 290 3.45 7.81 4.68
C ASP A 290 4.23 6.49 4.74
N HIS A 291 4.29 5.88 5.93
CA HIS A 291 4.98 4.62 6.18
C HIS A 291 4.01 3.51 6.62
N PRO A 292 3.31 2.85 5.68
CA PRO A 292 2.51 1.67 5.99
C PRO A 292 3.36 0.57 6.63
N ALA A 293 2.86 0.01 7.71
CA ALA A 293 3.47 -1.09 8.46
C ALA A 293 2.45 -2.23 8.60
N THR A 294 2.90 -3.39 9.05
CA THR A 294 1.99 -4.49 9.39
C THR A 294 0.99 -4.02 10.45
N ASN A 295 -0.30 -4.24 10.21
CA ASN A 295 -1.41 -3.84 11.08
C ASN A 295 -1.56 -2.32 11.33
N GLY A 296 -0.93 -1.44 10.53
CA GLY A 296 -1.06 0.00 10.78
C GLY A 296 -0.07 0.89 10.04
N TRP A 297 0.37 1.95 10.71
CA TRP A 297 1.30 2.93 10.17
C TRP A 297 2.41 3.26 11.16
N PHE A 298 3.65 3.34 10.67
CA PHE A 298 4.77 3.81 11.45
C PHE A 298 4.74 5.34 11.56
N VAL A 299 4.86 5.85 12.79
CA VAL A 299 4.84 7.28 13.10
C VAL A 299 6.08 7.61 13.95
N GLY A 300 6.91 8.55 13.48
CA GLY A 300 8.21 8.84 14.08
C GLY A 300 8.19 9.84 15.25
N SER A 301 7.57 11.01 15.07
CA SER A 301 7.81 12.17 15.95
C SER A 301 6.59 12.72 16.68
N THR A 302 5.36 12.38 16.29
CA THR A 302 4.13 12.94 16.91
C THR A 302 3.59 12.11 18.07
N LEU A 303 4.08 10.87 18.24
CA LEU A 303 3.65 9.91 19.25
C LEU A 303 4.87 9.21 19.85
N ALA A 304 4.80 8.89 21.14
CA ALA A 304 5.85 8.21 21.86
C ALA A 304 5.44 6.78 22.26
N PRO A 305 6.42 5.88 22.50
CA PRO A 305 6.14 4.60 23.13
C PRO A 305 5.40 4.78 24.46
N ASN A 306 4.44 3.90 24.73
CA ASN A 306 3.50 3.93 25.86
C ASN A 306 2.44 5.04 25.82
N ASP A 307 2.41 5.93 24.82
CA ASP A 307 1.24 6.78 24.59
C ASP A 307 0.01 5.87 24.42
N ARG A 308 -1.07 6.15 25.14
CA ARG A 308 -2.29 5.34 25.08
C ARG A 308 -3.22 5.89 24.02
N VAL A 309 -3.44 5.14 22.94
CA VAL A 309 -4.32 5.55 21.85
C VAL A 309 -5.64 4.83 21.90
N VAL A 310 -6.71 5.51 21.49
CA VAL A 310 -8.04 4.93 21.39
C VAL A 310 -8.12 4.02 20.17
N VAL A 311 -8.29 2.72 20.39
CA VAL A 311 -8.41 1.67 19.35
C VAL A 311 -9.86 1.25 19.08
N SER A 312 -10.80 1.65 19.94
CA SER A 312 -12.23 1.42 19.77
C SER A 312 -13.02 2.58 20.36
N GLY A 313 -14.08 3.02 19.66
CA GLY A 313 -14.90 4.18 20.05
C GLY A 313 -14.38 5.55 19.58
N ALA A 314 -13.31 5.58 18.77
CA ALA A 314 -12.70 6.82 18.26
C ALA A 314 -13.68 7.68 17.42
N GLN A 315 -14.60 7.06 16.67
CA GLN A 315 -15.64 7.78 15.91
C GLN A 315 -16.67 8.48 16.82
N THR A 316 -16.95 7.90 17.99
CA THR A 316 -17.83 8.54 18.99
C THR A 316 -17.17 9.78 19.56
N LEU A 317 -15.87 9.73 19.86
CA LEU A 317 -15.10 10.90 20.30
C LEU A 317 -15.14 12.02 19.25
N LEU A 318 -14.96 11.66 17.97
CA LEU A 318 -15.07 12.63 16.88
C LEU A 318 -16.47 13.22 16.77
N SER A 319 -17.52 12.42 16.98
CA SER A 319 -18.90 12.91 16.95
C SER A 319 -19.17 13.91 18.08
N GLU A 320 -18.71 13.62 19.30
CA GLU A 320 -18.82 14.54 20.44
C GLU A 320 -18.01 15.83 20.20
N GLU A 321 -16.85 15.72 19.56
CA GLU A 321 -16.05 16.88 19.16
C GLU A 321 -16.81 17.78 18.18
N LEU A 322 -17.39 17.19 17.13
CA LEU A 322 -18.11 17.93 16.10
C LEU A 322 -19.40 18.56 16.63
N LYS A 323 -20.13 17.89 17.53
CA LYS A 323 -21.31 18.48 18.19
C LYS A 323 -20.95 19.76 18.94
N SER A 324 -19.79 19.79 19.61
CA SER A 324 -19.30 20.99 20.31
C SER A 324 -19.02 22.17 19.37
N GLN A 325 -18.88 21.92 18.07
CA GLN A 325 -18.59 22.94 17.06
C GLN A 325 -19.85 23.50 16.38
N ILE A 326 -21.02 22.88 16.58
CA ILE A 326 -22.29 23.37 16.05
C ILE A 326 -22.70 24.58 16.90
N ARG A 327 -22.52 25.79 16.37
CA ARG A 327 -23.15 26.99 16.94
C ARG A 327 -24.65 26.89 16.69
N LEU A 328 -25.44 26.80 17.74
CA LEU A 328 -26.85 27.16 17.67
C LEU A 328 -26.89 28.66 17.38
N VAL A 329 -27.30 29.02 16.17
CA VAL A 329 -27.66 30.40 15.84
C VAL A 329 -29.05 30.59 16.45
N GLU A 330 -29.13 31.36 17.53
CA GLU A 330 -30.39 31.92 18.03
C GLU A 330 -30.88 33.05 17.12
#